data_AF-A0A5N6F432-F1
#
_entry.id   AF-A0A5N6F432-F1
#
_cell.length_a   1.000
_cell.length_b   1.000
_cell.length_c   1.000
_cell.angle_alpha   90.00
_cell.angle_beta   90.00
_cell.angle_gamma   90.00
#
_symmetry.space_group_name_H-M   'P 1'
#
loop_
_entity.id
_entity.type
_entity.pdbx_description
1 polymer ?
#
loop_
_entity_poly.entity_id
_entity_poly.type
_entity_poly.pdbx_seq_one_letter_code
_entity_poly.pdbx_strand_id
1 'polypeptide(L)'
;MTDSTTGSMSKLPEYVDTTNVKGEHPYSPHNHEQHELPRQFSLFSTLAFGFSMTNSWLGYSATFITPLLLGGSPTVFFGLIAASTASCFITAGLAELASAYPSSAGQYHFAYMVTPPKHRALVAFILGWLSVVAWALTSASTALVCGEC
;
A
#
# COMPACT_ATOMS: atom_id res chain seq x y z
N MET A 1 -8.54 39.52 -33.43
CA MET A 1 -7.56 38.63 -34.09
C MET A 1 -6.54 38.28 -33.01
N THR A 2 -6.72 37.29 -32.12
CA THR A 2 -6.80 35.82 -32.35
C THR A 2 -5.76 35.42 -33.41
N ASP A 3 -4.78 34.54 -33.17
CA ASP A 3 -4.77 33.30 -32.39
C ASP A 3 -3.31 32.78 -32.19
N SER A 4 -3.12 31.99 -31.13
CA SER A 4 -2.23 30.82 -30.91
C SER A 4 -1.08 30.52 -31.91
N THR A 5 0.08 29.98 -31.51
CA THR A 5 0.21 28.62 -30.96
C THR A 5 1.69 28.32 -30.62
N THR A 6 2.06 28.20 -29.35
CA THR A 6 3.09 27.27 -28.87
C THR A 6 2.79 27.09 -27.38
N GLY A 7 2.06 26.06 -26.99
CA GLY A 7 2.66 24.74 -26.82
C GLY A 7 2.60 24.42 -25.34
N SER A 8 1.45 23.87 -24.95
CA SER A 8 1.08 23.44 -23.61
C SER A 8 2.11 22.47 -23.03
N MET A 9 3.02 22.96 -22.18
CA MET A 9 3.84 22.11 -21.32
C MET A 9 3.13 22.00 -19.98
N SER A 10 2.57 20.83 -19.76
CA SER A 10 1.87 20.41 -18.55
C SER A 10 2.56 20.93 -17.28
N LYS A 11 1.86 21.81 -16.55
CA LYS A 11 2.11 22.11 -15.14
C LYS A 11 2.29 20.78 -14.40
N LEU A 12 3.54 20.43 -14.11
CA LEU A 12 3.81 19.46 -13.06
C LEU A 12 3.45 20.15 -11.75
N PRO A 13 2.83 19.43 -10.80
CA PRO A 13 2.52 19.98 -9.49
C PRO A 13 3.79 20.60 -8.89
N GLU A 14 3.70 21.89 -8.62
CA GLU A 14 4.72 22.72 -7.97
C GLU A 14 5.28 21.95 -6.78
N TYR A 15 6.56 21.57 -6.89
CA TYR A 15 7.34 21.10 -5.76
C TYR A 15 7.39 22.28 -4.81
N VAL A 16 6.63 22.21 -3.71
CA VAL A 16 6.66 23.19 -2.64
C VAL A 16 8.06 23.13 -2.06
N ASP A 17 8.89 24.05 -2.50
CA ASP A 17 10.25 24.23 -2.04
C ASP A 17 10.18 24.77 -0.61
N THR A 18 10.22 23.87 0.36
CA THR A 18 10.23 24.21 1.78
C THR A 18 11.53 24.89 2.22
N THR A 19 12.40 25.31 1.30
CA THR A 19 13.67 26.00 1.64
C THR A 19 13.48 27.48 2.00
N ASN A 20 12.26 28.03 1.85
CA ASN A 20 11.97 29.44 2.15
C ASN A 20 11.19 29.69 3.46
N VAL A 21 11.39 28.86 4.49
CA VAL A 21 11.09 29.29 5.86
C VAL A 21 12.35 29.94 6.44
N LYS A 22 12.56 31.23 6.10
CA LYS A 22 13.50 32.09 6.83
C LYS A 22 12.92 32.44 8.21
N GLY A 23 13.05 31.51 9.15
CA GLY A 23 13.11 31.81 10.57
C GLY A 23 14.56 31.73 11.00
N GLU A 24 15.09 32.81 11.59
CA GLU A 24 16.48 32.89 12.05
C GLU A 24 16.83 31.74 13.00
N HIS A 25 17.67 30.81 12.53
CA HIS A 25 18.39 29.87 13.37
C HIS A 25 19.89 29.99 13.03
N PRO A 26 20.77 30.19 14.02
CA PRO A 26 22.19 30.44 13.78
C PRO A 26 22.82 29.25 13.03
N TYR A 27 23.42 29.55 11.88
CA TYR A 27 24.11 28.57 11.04
C TYR A 27 25.45 28.20 11.69
N SER A 28 25.44 27.12 12.47
CA SER A 28 26.65 26.31 12.69
C SER A 28 26.83 25.40 11.47
N PRO A 29 28.08 25.06 11.09
CA PRO A 29 28.36 24.15 9.98
C PRO A 29 27.97 22.73 10.41
N HIS A 30 26.67 22.46 10.43
CA HIS A 30 26.12 21.16 10.73
C HIS A 30 26.29 20.31 9.49
N ASN A 31 27.09 19.25 9.62
CA ASN A 31 27.08 18.11 8.75
C ASN A 31 25.63 17.77 8.36
N HIS A 32 25.38 17.41 7.11
CA HIS A 32 24.12 16.81 6.68
C HIS A 32 23.98 15.42 7.31
N GLU A 33 23.91 15.36 8.64
CA GLU A 33 23.42 14.22 9.37
C GLU A 33 21.92 14.22 9.09
N GLN A 34 21.56 13.55 7.99
CA GLN A 34 20.21 13.06 7.78
C GLN A 34 19.79 12.47 9.14
N HIS A 35 18.75 13.03 9.74
CA HIS A 35 18.21 12.54 10.99
C HIS A 35 17.62 11.15 10.73
N GLU A 36 18.50 10.16 10.59
CA GLU A 36 18.16 8.77 10.40
C GLU A 36 17.58 8.31 11.74
N LEU A 37 16.29 7.97 11.75
CA LEU A 37 15.77 7.24 12.88
C LEU A 37 16.63 5.97 13.02
N PRO A 38 17.08 5.63 14.24
CA PRO A 38 17.90 4.44 14.44
C PRO A 38 17.18 3.24 13.82
N ARG A 39 17.92 2.46 13.01
CA ARG A 39 17.38 1.34 12.24
C ARG A 39 16.87 0.25 13.19
N GLN A 40 15.63 0.41 13.61
CA GLN A 40 14.95 -0.41 14.61
C GLN A 40 14.40 -1.73 14.06
N PHE A 41 14.33 -1.87 12.73
CA PHE A 41 13.87 -3.10 12.07
C PHE A 41 15.04 -3.89 11.49
N SER A 42 15.27 -5.09 12.03
CA SER A 42 16.10 -6.12 11.41
C SER A 42 15.29 -6.88 10.36
N LEU A 43 15.96 -7.47 9.35
CA LEU A 43 15.32 -8.28 8.32
C LEU A 43 14.45 -9.39 8.91
N PHE A 44 14.93 -10.02 9.99
CA PHE A 44 14.18 -11.05 10.70
C PHE A 44 12.90 -10.50 11.34
N SER A 45 12.95 -9.28 11.90
CA SER A 45 11.78 -8.62 12.49
C SER A 45 10.75 -8.23 11.42
N THR A 46 11.19 -7.76 10.26
CA THR A 46 10.31 -7.41 9.13
C THR A 46 9.65 -8.65 8.53
N LEU A 47 10.40 -9.75 8.39
CA LEU A 47 9.86 -11.03 7.95
C LEU A 47 8.86 -11.61 8.96
N ALA A 48 9.18 -11.56 10.26
CA ALA A 48 8.26 -12.01 11.30
C ALA A 48 6.97 -11.19 11.34
N PHE A 49 7.07 -9.87 11.14
CA PHE A 49 5.91 -8.99 11.03
C PHE A 49 5.05 -9.29 9.79
N GLY A 50 5.69 -9.49 8.62
CA GLY A 50 4.98 -9.89 7.39
C GLY A 50 4.31 -11.26 7.51
N PHE A 51 4.98 -12.22 8.16
CA PHE A 51 4.40 -13.54 8.44
C PHE A 51 3.20 -13.45 9.39
N SER A 52 3.31 -12.62 10.43
CA SER A 52 2.22 -12.37 11.40
C SER A 52 1.00 -11.74 10.73
N MET A 53 1.20 -10.80 9.79
CA MET A 53 0.14 -10.21 8.99
C MET A 53 -0.53 -11.23 8.06
N THR A 54 0.23 -12.22 7.58
CA THR A 54 -0.28 -13.29 6.69
C THR A 54 -0.94 -14.43 7.48
N ASN A 55 -1.24 -14.24 8.76
CA ASN A 55 -2.01 -15.19 9.56
C ASN A 55 -3.51 -15.24 9.14
N SER A 56 -3.77 -15.39 7.84
CA SER A 56 -5.07 -15.48 7.18
C SER A 56 -5.74 -16.85 7.38
N TRP A 57 -5.01 -17.82 7.97
CA TRP A 57 -5.52 -19.17 8.26
C TRP A 57 -6.82 -19.16 9.08
N LEU A 58 -6.97 -18.20 10.00
CA LEU A 58 -8.16 -18.09 10.85
C LEU A 58 -9.41 -17.75 10.04
N GLY A 59 -9.31 -16.78 9.13
CA GLY A 59 -10.43 -16.41 8.25
C GLY A 59 -10.78 -17.53 7.27
N TYR A 60 -9.77 -18.22 6.74
CA TYR A 60 -10.00 -19.37 5.87
C TYR A 60 -10.70 -20.53 6.61
N SER A 61 -10.32 -20.77 7.88
CA SER A 61 -10.95 -21.79 8.72
C SER A 61 -12.42 -21.48 9.01
N ALA A 62 -12.75 -20.19 9.24
CA ALA A 62 -14.13 -19.76 9.48
C ALA A 62 -15.05 -19.97 8.26
N THR A 63 -14.53 -19.79 7.05
CA THR A 63 -15.33 -19.86 5.81
C THR A 63 -15.14 -21.18 5.06
N PHE A 64 -14.48 -22.17 5.65
CA PHE A 64 -14.15 -23.45 5.01
C PHE A 64 -15.37 -24.25 4.52
N ILE A 65 -16.52 -24.05 5.18
CA ILE A 65 -17.77 -24.76 4.89
C ILE A 65 -18.39 -24.31 3.55
N THR A 66 -18.29 -23.02 3.22
CA THR A 66 -18.89 -22.44 2.00
C THR A 66 -18.38 -23.10 0.70
N PRO A 67 -17.06 -23.20 0.44
CA PRO A 67 -16.56 -23.84 -0.78
C PRO A 67 -16.79 -25.36 -0.79
N LEU A 68 -16.88 -26.01 0.37
CA LEU A 68 -17.24 -27.44 0.45
C LEU A 68 -18.66 -27.71 -0.03
N LEU A 69 -19.63 -26.87 0.36
CA LEU A 69 -21.03 -27.03 -0.02
C LEU A 69 -21.26 -26.76 -1.52
N LEU A 70 -20.52 -25.81 -2.09
CA LEU A 70 -20.71 -25.36 -3.47
C LEU A 70 -19.90 -26.14 -4.51
N GLY A 71 -18.68 -26.55 -4.18
CA GLY A 71 -17.73 -27.16 -5.12
C GLY A 71 -17.13 -28.49 -4.66
N GLY A 72 -17.59 -29.03 -3.53
CA GLY A 72 -17.06 -30.25 -2.93
C GLY A 72 -15.63 -30.10 -2.38
N SER A 73 -15.08 -31.21 -1.91
CA SER A 73 -13.71 -31.29 -1.35
C SER A 73 -12.58 -30.77 -2.25
N PRO A 74 -12.53 -31.06 -3.58
CA PRO A 74 -11.39 -30.65 -4.40
C PRO A 74 -11.27 -29.13 -4.57
N THR A 75 -12.40 -28.41 -4.58
CA THR A 75 -12.41 -26.95 -4.78
C THR A 75 -11.65 -26.21 -3.67
N VAL A 76 -11.72 -26.73 -2.45
CA VAL A 76 -11.01 -26.17 -1.30
C VAL A 76 -9.49 -26.28 -1.48
N PHE A 77 -9.00 -27.48 -1.84
CA PHE A 77 -7.57 -27.73 -2.02
C PHE A 77 -6.98 -26.95 -3.21
N PHE A 78 -7.62 -27.04 -4.38
CA PHE A 78 -7.14 -26.31 -5.56
C PHE A 78 -7.31 -24.79 -5.40
N GLY A 79 -8.38 -24.34 -4.74
CA GLY A 79 -8.60 -22.92 -4.43
C GLY A 79 -7.51 -22.35 -3.52
N LEU A 80 -7.10 -23.08 -2.49
CA LEU A 80 -6.03 -22.65 -1.58
C LEU A 80 -4.68 -22.55 -2.30
N ILE A 81 -4.34 -23.52 -3.15
CA ILE A 81 -3.09 -23.54 -3.93
C ILE A 81 -3.06 -22.40 -4.95
N ALA A 82 -4.18 -22.17 -5.65
CA ALA A 82 -4.28 -21.08 -6.61
C ALA A 82 -4.18 -19.71 -5.92
N ALA A 83 -4.85 -19.53 -4.78
CA ALA A 83 -4.81 -18.30 -4.01
C ALA A 83 -3.40 -18.00 -3.46
N SER A 84 -2.72 -18.99 -2.88
CA SER A 84 -1.36 -18.80 -2.34
C SER A 84 -0.34 -18.46 -3.43
N THR A 85 -0.47 -19.10 -4.59
CA THR A 85 0.37 -18.82 -5.76
C THR A 85 0.15 -17.39 -6.26
N ALA A 86 -1.11 -16.97 -6.42
CA ALA A 86 -1.44 -15.60 -6.84
C ALA A 86 -0.94 -14.56 -5.84
N SER A 87 -1.11 -14.79 -4.53
CA SER A 87 -0.58 -13.91 -3.49
C SER A 87 0.95 -13.81 -3.54
N CYS A 88 1.66 -14.93 -3.76
CA CYS A 88 3.11 -14.93 -3.90
C CYS A 88 3.59 -14.06 -5.08
N PHE A 89 2.92 -14.15 -6.23
CA PHE A 89 3.22 -13.30 -7.39
C PHE A 89 3.02 -11.82 -7.10
N ILE A 90 1.92 -11.45 -6.42
CA ILE A 90 1.65 -10.06 -6.04
C ILE A 90 2.71 -9.56 -5.06
N THR A 91 3.04 -10.36 -4.03
CA THR A 91 4.07 -10.02 -3.05
C THR A 91 5.46 -9.89 -3.70
N ALA A 92 5.81 -10.76 -4.64
CA ALA A 92 7.06 -10.67 -5.39
C ALA A 92 7.13 -9.38 -6.21
N GLY A 93 6.06 -9.01 -6.92
CA GLY A 93 5.99 -7.73 -7.65
C GLY A 93 6.10 -6.51 -6.72
N LEU A 94 5.50 -6.58 -5.53
CA LEU A 94 5.64 -5.53 -4.52
C LEU A 94 7.06 -5.47 -3.94
N ALA A 95 7.74 -6.62 -3.81
CA ALA A 95 9.13 -6.68 -3.35
C ALA A 95 10.09 -6.01 -4.35
N GLU A 96 9.88 -6.18 -5.66
CA GLU A 96 10.65 -5.48 -6.70
C GLU A 96 10.47 -3.95 -6.61
N LEU A 97 9.23 -3.49 -6.42
CA LEU A 97 8.93 -2.06 -6.22
C LEU A 97 9.54 -1.52 -4.92
N ALA A 98 9.50 -2.30 -3.84
CA ALA A 98 10.08 -1.93 -2.55
C ALA A 98 11.62 -1.86 -2.61
N SER A 99 12.26 -2.68 -3.45
CA SER A 99 13.70 -2.61 -3.68
C SER A 99 14.11 -1.39 -4.52
N ALA A 100 13.28 -0.99 -5.50
CA ALA A 100 13.55 0.18 -6.35
C ALA A 100 13.31 1.50 -5.61
N TYR A 101 12.36 1.53 -4.67
CA TYR A 101 11.98 2.73 -3.93
C TYR A 101 12.03 2.48 -2.42
N PRO A 102 13.18 2.72 -1.77
CA PRO A 102 13.31 2.63 -0.32
C PRO A 102 12.62 3.84 0.33
N SER A 103 11.30 3.80 0.41
CA SER A 103 10.48 4.77 1.09
C SER A 103 9.58 4.06 2.10
N SER A 104 9.48 4.57 3.32
CA SER A 104 8.66 4.03 4.42
C SER A 104 7.15 4.12 4.19
N ALA A 105 6.74 4.26 2.93
CA ALA A 105 5.45 4.75 2.55
C ALA A 105 4.67 3.61 1.89
N GLY A 106 3.50 3.31 2.46
CA GLY A 106 2.73 2.11 2.15
C GLY A 106 2.14 2.06 0.74
N GLN A 107 1.14 1.21 0.55
CA GLN A 107 0.51 0.91 -0.76
C GLN A 107 0.14 2.17 -1.58
N TYR A 108 -0.29 3.26 -0.92
CA TYR A 108 -0.66 4.52 -1.57
C TYR A 108 0.53 5.28 -2.16
N HIS A 109 1.71 5.13 -1.58
CA HIS A 109 2.91 5.83 -2.04
C HIS A 109 3.51 5.16 -3.26
N PHE A 110 3.52 3.82 -3.31
CA PHE A 110 3.86 3.10 -4.53
C PHE A 110 2.90 3.48 -5.67
N ALA A 111 1.60 3.59 -5.39
CA ALA A 111 0.64 4.06 -6.39
C ALA A 111 0.88 5.52 -6.82
N TYR A 112 1.26 6.40 -5.89
CA TYR A 112 1.61 7.78 -6.20
C TYR A 112 2.85 7.88 -7.10
N MET A 113 3.85 7.00 -6.90
CA MET A 113 5.07 6.96 -7.72
C MET A 113 4.85 6.39 -9.12
N VAL A 114 3.97 5.39 -9.25
CA VAL A 114 3.66 4.73 -10.53
C VAL A 114 2.71 5.57 -11.40
N THR A 115 1.95 6.49 -10.80
CA THR A 115 0.93 7.28 -11.50
C THR A 115 1.50 8.55 -12.15
N PRO A 116 1.11 8.90 -13.39
CA PRO A 116 1.51 10.15 -14.03
C PRO A 116 1.11 11.40 -13.21
N PRO A 117 1.90 12.50 -13.30
CA PRO A 117 1.86 13.63 -12.36
C PRO A 117 0.53 14.37 -12.28
N LYS A 118 -0.34 14.22 -13.29
CA LYS A 118 -1.68 14.82 -13.33
C LYS A 118 -2.70 14.12 -12.42
N HIS A 119 -2.53 12.82 -12.13
CA HIS A 119 -3.55 12.02 -11.42
C HIS A 119 -3.05 11.43 -10.09
N ARG A 120 -1.76 11.59 -9.76
CA ARG A 120 -1.12 10.99 -8.58
C ARG A 120 -1.86 11.24 -7.26
N ALA A 121 -2.39 12.44 -7.04
CA ALA A 121 -3.10 12.80 -5.81
C ALA A 121 -4.50 12.17 -5.74
N LEU A 122 -5.24 12.15 -6.84
CA LEU A 122 -6.55 11.52 -6.90
C LEU A 122 -6.45 9.99 -6.75
N VAL A 123 -5.50 9.36 -7.43
CA VAL A 123 -5.30 7.91 -7.34
C VAL A 123 -4.91 7.49 -5.93
N ALA A 124 -3.98 8.20 -5.28
CA ALA A 124 -3.62 7.93 -3.90
C ALA A 124 -4.79 8.14 -2.92
N PHE A 125 -5.61 9.18 -3.13
CA PHE A 125 -6.80 9.44 -2.31
C PHE A 125 -7.86 8.37 -2.47
N ILE A 126 -8.15 7.94 -3.71
CA ILE A 126 -9.12 6.89 -3.99
C ILE A 126 -8.65 5.55 -3.42
N LEU A 127 -7.36 5.20 -3.58
CA LEU A 127 -6.82 3.98 -2.97
C LEU A 127 -6.91 4.04 -1.44
N GLY A 128 -6.59 5.19 -0.84
CA GLY A 128 -6.76 5.43 0.59
C GLY A 128 -8.19 5.16 1.06
N TRP A 129 -9.16 5.75 0.37
CA TRP A 129 -10.57 5.56 0.64
C TRP A 129 -11.03 4.12 0.44
N LEU A 130 -10.60 3.46 -0.63
CA LEU A 130 -10.95 2.08 -0.91
C LEU A 130 -10.49 1.13 0.20
N SER A 131 -9.32 1.37 0.77
CA SER A 131 -8.84 0.57 1.89
C SER A 131 -9.66 0.81 3.16
N VAL A 132 -9.99 2.07 3.48
CA VAL A 132 -10.87 2.38 4.62
C VAL A 132 -12.22 1.67 4.47
N VAL A 133 -12.81 1.73 3.27
CA VAL A 133 -14.07 1.03 2.96
C VAL A 133 -13.89 -0.48 3.06
N ALA A 134 -12.80 -1.04 2.56
CA ALA A 134 -12.53 -2.47 2.62
C ALA A 134 -12.45 -2.98 4.08
N TRP A 135 -11.75 -2.25 4.95
CA TRP A 135 -11.65 -2.58 6.39
C TRP A 135 -13.00 -2.42 7.11
N ALA A 136 -13.76 -1.38 6.79
CA ALA A 136 -15.10 -1.18 7.33
C ALA A 136 -16.07 -2.31 6.92
N LEU A 137 -16.07 -2.69 5.65
CA LEU A 137 -16.89 -3.79 5.14
C LEU A 137 -16.49 -5.14 5.73
N THR A 138 -15.19 -5.41 5.85
CA THR A 138 -14.69 -6.66 6.46
C THR A 138 -15.14 -6.78 7.92
N SER A 139 -15.07 -5.68 8.66
CA SER A 139 -15.52 -5.63 10.06
C SER A 139 -17.04 -5.83 10.14
N ALA A 140 -17.81 -5.19 9.26
CA ALA A 140 -19.25 -5.37 9.18
C ALA A 140 -19.64 -6.81 8.81
N SER A 141 -18.97 -7.44 7.84
CA SER A 141 -19.22 -8.84 7.46
C SER A 141 -18.95 -9.79 8.62
N THR A 142 -17.86 -9.57 9.36
CA THR A 142 -17.53 -10.41 10.53
C THR A 142 -18.57 -10.24 11.64
N ALA A 143 -19.05 -9.01 11.86
CA ALA A 143 -20.09 -8.72 12.84
C ALA A 143 -21.44 -9.36 12.48
N LEU A 144 -21.81 -9.35 11.19
CA LEU A 144 -23.00 -10.03 10.69
C LEU A 144 -22.91 -11.53 11.00
N VAL A 145 -21.84 -12.20 10.55
CA VAL A 145 -21.64 -13.65 10.75
C VAL A 145 -21.72 -14.05 12.23
N CYS A 146 -21.29 -13.18 13.15
CA CYS A 146 -21.41 -13.39 14.59
C CYS A 146 -22.84 -13.20 15.12
N GLY A 147 -23.62 -12.29 14.55
CA GLY A 147 -25.01 -12.04 14.92
C GLY A 147 -26.00 -13.09 14.45
N GLU A 148 -25.64 -13.92 13.46
CA GLU A 148 -26.42 -15.09 13.04
C GLU A 148 -26.11 -16.37 13.85
N CYS A 149 -25.10 -16.34 14.73
CA CYS A 149 -24.73 -17.43 15.63
C CYS A 149 -25.40 -17.27 17.01
#